data_AF-A0A6A3SME7-F1
#
_entry.id   AF-A0A6A3SME7-F1
#
_cell.length_a   1.000
_cell.length_b   1.000
_cell.length_c   1.000
_cell.angle_alpha   90.00
_cell.angle_beta   90.00
_cell.angle_gamma   90.00
#
_symmetry.space_group_name_H-M   'P 1'
#
loop_
_entity.id
_entity.type
_entity.pdbx_description
1 polymer ?
#
loop_
_entity_poly.entity_id
_entity_poly.type
_entity_poly.pdbx_seq_one_letter_code
_entity_poly.pdbx_strand_id
1 'polypeptide(L)'
;MRRLLKDIGAEQVGATVIYEGNQGAMALAKNVGYQDRTKHIDIRYHFIREKVVGYEVELEYVDTKNQLADFMTKGLSSKMLRY
;
A
#
# COMPACT_ATOMS: atom_id res chain seq x y z
N MET A 1 7.66 4.10 11.35
CA MET A 1 6.30 3.99 11.95
C MET A 1 6.27 3.06 13.16
N ARG A 2 6.68 1.79 13.05
CA ARG A 2 6.64 0.80 14.17
C ARG A 2 7.23 1.29 15.50
N ARG A 3 8.39 1.98 15.46
CA ARG A 3 9.02 2.55 16.66
C ARG A 3 8.14 3.58 17.35
N LEU A 4 7.63 4.56 16.60
CA LEU A 4 6.70 5.56 17.13
C LEU A 4 5.42 4.93 17.68
N LEU A 5 4.86 3.95 16.98
CA LEU A 5 3.66 3.24 17.44
C LEU A 5 3.90 2.51 18.76
N LYS A 6 5.08 1.88 18.91
CA LYS A 6 5.50 1.30 20.19
C LYS A 6 5.59 2.36 21.29
N ASP A 7 6.19 3.51 20.99
CA ASP A 7 6.37 4.59 21.96
C ASP A 7 5.02 5.17 22.46
N ILE A 8 3.97 5.15 21.63
CA ILE A 8 2.61 5.59 22.01
C ILE A 8 1.70 4.47 22.51
N GLY A 9 2.24 3.27 22.77
CA GLY A 9 1.49 2.12 23.31
C GLY A 9 0.67 1.32 22.28
N ALA A 10 0.85 1.58 20.99
CA ALA A 10 0.21 0.87 19.88
C ALA A 10 1.18 -0.10 19.18
N GLU A 11 1.91 -0.92 19.95
CA GLU A 11 2.92 -1.83 19.40
C GLU A 11 2.32 -2.78 18.36
N GLN A 12 2.97 -2.87 17.20
CA GLN A 12 2.59 -3.82 16.16
C GLN A 12 3.31 -5.14 16.41
N VAL A 13 2.53 -6.19 16.67
CA VAL A 13 3.03 -7.57 16.83
C VAL A 13 2.83 -8.31 15.50
N GLY A 14 3.91 -8.80 14.90
CA GLY A 14 3.89 -9.53 13.63
C GLY A 14 4.07 -8.67 12.37
N ALA A 15 3.57 -9.14 11.23
CA ALA A 15 3.62 -8.43 9.96
C ALA A 15 2.67 -7.21 9.98
N THR A 16 3.07 -6.11 9.34
CA THR A 16 2.18 -4.95 9.18
C THR A 16 1.25 -5.22 8.01
N VAL A 17 -0.06 -5.33 8.28
CA VAL A 17 -1.07 -5.43 7.22
C VAL A 17 -1.20 -4.09 6.51
N ILE A 18 -1.03 -4.10 5.19
CA ILE A 18 -1.24 -2.96 4.30
C ILE A 18 -2.38 -3.32 3.35
N TYR A 19 -3.41 -2.48 3.32
CA TYR A 19 -4.55 -2.62 2.44
C TYR A 19 -4.29 -1.95 1.10
N GLU A 20 -4.34 -2.73 0.01
CA GLU A 20 -4.09 -2.26 -1.35
C GLU A 20 -5.29 -2.56 -2.26
N GLY A 21 -5.77 -1.55 -2.99
CA GLY A 21 -6.88 -1.70 -3.92
C GLY A 21 -6.44 -2.03 -5.35
N ASN A 22 -5.17 -1.80 -5.69
CA ASN A 22 -4.64 -2.15 -7.00
C ASN A 22 -4.16 -3.61 -7.04
N GLN A 23 -5.01 -4.49 -7.59
CA GLN A 23 -4.69 -5.90 -7.77
C GLN A 23 -3.41 -6.15 -8.60
N GLY A 24 -3.08 -5.25 -9.54
CA GLY A 24 -1.82 -5.31 -10.28
C GLY A 24 -0.61 -5.07 -9.38
N ALA A 25 -0.68 -4.10 -8.47
CA ALA A 25 0.37 -3.84 -7.49
C ALA A 25 0.52 -5.02 -6.50
N MET A 26 -0.60 -5.62 -6.08
CA MET A 26 -0.57 -6.82 -5.24
C MET A 26 0.07 -8.02 -5.95
N ALA A 27 -0.26 -8.26 -7.22
CA ALA A 27 0.31 -9.34 -8.01
C ALA A 27 1.82 -9.15 -8.20
N LEU A 28 2.24 -7.92 -8.48
CA LEU A 28 3.65 -7.54 -8.57
C LEU A 28 4.38 -7.89 -7.25
N ALA A 29 3.87 -7.44 -6.11
CA ALA A 29 4.49 -7.70 -4.82
C ALA A 29 4.55 -9.21 -4.43
N LYS A 30 3.60 -10.03 -4.91
CA LYS A 30 3.47 -11.46 -4.55
C LYS A 30 4.25 -12.45 -5.43
N ASN A 31 4.91 -12.02 -6.51
CA ASN A 31 5.59 -12.81 -7.56
C ASN A 31 4.82 -12.89 -8.88
N VAL A 32 4.83 -11.80 -9.65
CA VAL A 32 4.77 -11.88 -11.11
C VAL A 32 6.07 -11.31 -11.64
N GLY A 33 6.77 -12.09 -12.46
CA GLY A 33 8.14 -11.86 -12.89
C GLY A 33 8.39 -10.52 -13.58
N TYR A 34 9.68 -10.25 -13.81
CA TYR A 34 10.19 -9.06 -14.48
C TYR A 34 9.33 -8.67 -15.69
N GLN A 35 8.60 -7.57 -15.59
CA GLN A 35 7.93 -6.96 -16.73
C GLN A 35 8.83 -5.85 -17.28
N ASP A 36 9.25 -5.97 -18.54
CA ASP A 36 10.08 -4.98 -19.23
C ASP A 36 9.51 -3.54 -19.18
N ARG A 37 8.21 -3.39 -18.91
CA ARG A 37 7.50 -2.11 -18.83
C ARG A 37 7.53 -1.42 -17.45
N THR A 38 8.08 -2.04 -16.39
CA THR A 38 8.07 -1.50 -15.01
C THR A 38 9.44 -1.05 -14.49
N LYS A 39 10.41 -0.79 -15.38
CA LYS A 39 11.76 -0.30 -15.00
C LYS A 39 11.75 0.94 -14.10
N HIS A 40 10.77 1.83 -14.24
CA HIS A 40 10.68 3.06 -13.45
C HIS A 40 10.19 2.85 -12.00
N ILE A 41 9.67 1.67 -11.67
CA ILE A 41 9.25 1.30 -10.31
C ILE A 41 10.14 0.23 -9.66
N ASP A 42 11.24 -0.15 -10.31
CA ASP A 42 12.01 -1.35 -9.98
C ASP A 42 12.56 -1.34 -8.55
N ILE A 43 13.11 -0.20 -8.09
CA ILE A 43 13.61 -0.04 -6.71
C ILE A 43 12.48 -0.20 -5.68
N ARG A 44 11.33 0.42 -5.93
CA ARG A 44 10.17 0.36 -5.03
C ARG A 44 9.56 -1.04 -5.00
N TYR A 45 9.55 -1.71 -6.15
CA TYR A 45 9.13 -3.09 -6.28
C TYR A 45 9.99 -4.04 -5.44
N HIS A 46 11.32 -3.97 -5.62
CA HIS A 46 12.25 -4.81 -4.87
C HIS A 46 12.11 -4.59 -3.36
N PHE A 47 12.02 -3.32 -2.93
CA PHE A 47 11.82 -2.98 -1.54
C PHE A 47 10.54 -3.61 -0.95
N ILE A 48 9.39 -3.44 -1.62
CA ILE A 48 8.12 -3.99 -1.12
C ILE A 48 8.16 -5.52 -1.11
N ARG A 49 8.69 -6.13 -2.17
CA ARG A 49 8.80 -7.60 -2.28
C ARG A 49 9.69 -8.17 -1.17
N GLU A 50 10.83 -7.57 -0.88
CA GLU A 50 11.71 -7.99 0.22
C GLU A 50 10.99 -7.93 1.56
N LYS A 51 10.19 -6.89 1.80
CA LYS A 51 9.41 -6.73 3.04
C LYS A 51 8.27 -7.74 3.16
N VAL A 52 7.63 -8.10 2.05
CA VAL A 52 6.60 -9.14 2.01
C VAL A 52 7.21 -10.52 2.22
N VAL A 53 8.32 -10.84 1.55
CA VAL A 53 9.04 -12.13 1.71
C VAL A 53 9.61 -12.27 3.12
N GLY A 54 10.11 -11.19 3.71
CA GLY A 54 10.62 -11.16 5.08
C GLY A 54 9.53 -11.18 6.16
N TYR A 55 8.24 -11.29 5.79
CA TYR A 55 7.10 -11.26 6.70
C TYR A 55 7.05 -9.98 7.59
N GLU A 56 7.69 -8.90 7.14
CA GLU A 56 7.59 -7.58 7.77
C GLU A 56 6.29 -6.89 7.37
N VAL A 57 5.76 -7.20 6.19
CA VAL A 57 4.54 -6.62 5.62
C VAL A 57 3.68 -7.73 5.05
N GLU A 58 2.36 -7.60 5.23
CA GLU A 58 1.36 -8.45 4.60
C GLU A 58 0.44 -7.58 3.73
N LEU A 59 0.15 -8.01 2.51
CA LEU A 59 -0.70 -7.27 1.56
C LEU A 59 -2.07 -7.92 1.45
N GLU A 60 -3.10 -7.17 1.86
CA GLU A 60 -4.50 -7.55 1.75
C GLU A 60 -5.24 -6.67 0.75
N TYR A 61 -6.15 -7.28 0.00
CA TYR A 61 -6.99 -6.55 -0.95
C TYR A 61 -8.09 -5.80 -0.21
N VAL A 62 -8.33 -4.54 -0.58
CA VAL A 62 -9.51 -3.78 -0.16
C VAL A 62 -10.19 -3.17 -1.38
N ASP A 63 -11.51 -3.24 -1.42
CA ASP A 63 -12.27 -2.56 -2.47
C ASP A 63 -12.10 -1.05 -2.39
N THR A 64 -12.03 -0.36 -3.53
CA THR A 64 -11.86 1.11 -3.59
C THR A 64 -12.91 1.85 -2.76
N LYS A 65 -14.16 1.34 -2.67
CA LYS A 65 -15.21 1.97 -1.86
C LYS A 65 -14.91 1.93 -0.35
N ASN A 66 -14.09 0.98 0.09
CA ASN A 66 -13.70 0.77 1.48
C ASN A 66 -12.27 1.25 1.76
N GLN A 67 -11.54 1.72 0.74
CA GLN A 67 -10.17 2.17 0.88
C GLN A 67 -10.13 3.63 1.35
N LEU A 68 -10.11 3.84 2.68
CA LEU A 68 -10.04 5.20 3.26
C LEU A 68 -8.86 6.02 2.74
N ALA A 69 -7.73 5.36 2.45
CA ALA A 69 -6.56 6.01 1.87
C ALA A 69 -6.87 6.65 0.50
N ASP A 70 -7.68 6.00 -0.35
CA ASP A 70 -8.08 6.54 -1.64
C ASP A 70 -8.89 7.83 -1.46
N PHE A 71 -9.82 7.86 -0.50
CA PHE A 71 -10.55 9.07 -0.13
C PHE A 71 -9.62 10.22 0.30
N MET A 72 -8.56 9.91 1.08
CA MET A 72 -7.59 10.91 1.51
C MET A 72 -6.66 11.40 0.39
N THR A 73 -6.40 10.57 -0.62
CA THR A 73 -5.56 10.94 -1.78
C THR A 73 -6.32 11.62 -2.91
N LYS A 74 -7.65 11.49 -2.92
CA LYS A 74 -8.52 12.22 -3.86
C LYS A 74 -8.58 13.68 -3.45
N GLY A 75 -8.26 14.56 -4.40
CA GLY A 75 -8.49 15.99 -4.23
C GLY A 75 -9.96 16.26 -3.91
N LEU A 76 -10.22 17.24 -3.03
CA LEU A 76 -11.58 17.71 -2.78
C LEU A 76 -12.21 18.08 -4.12
N SER A 77 -13.31 17.43 -4.49
CA SER A 77 -14.00 17.79 -5.72
C SER A 77 -14.48 19.24 -5.55
N SER A 78 -13.89 20.18 -6.29
CA SER A 78 -14.45 21.50 -6.46
C SER A 78 -15.70 21.38 -7.33
N LYS A 79 -16.80 20.91 -6.73
CA LYS A 79 -18.10 21.33 -7.24
C LYS A 79 -18.22 22.80 -6.85
N MET A 80 -17.95 23.66 -7.82
CA MET A 80 -18.37 25.06 -7.77
C MET A 80 -19.87 25.05 -7.49
N LEU A 81 -20.27 25.33 -6.24
CA LEU A 81 -21.65 25.61 -5.89
C LEU A 81 -21.99 26.93 -6.60
N ARG A 82 -22.60 26.81 -7.78
CA ARG A 82 -23.21 27.95 -8.46
C ARG A 82 -24.49 28.26 -7.68
N TYR A 83 -24.44 29.34 -6.91
CA TYR A 83 -25.63 30.07 -6.48
C TYR A 83 -26.15 30.87 -7.68
#